data_AF-A0A5B0FSP2-F1
#
_entry.id   AF-A0A5B0FSP2-F1
#
_cell.length_a   1.000
_cell.length_b   1.000
_cell.length_c   1.000
_cell.angle_alpha   90.00
_cell.angle_beta   90.00
_cell.angle_gamma   90.00
#
_symmetry.space_group_name_H-M   'P 1'
#
loop_
_entity.id
_entity.type
_entity.pdbx_description
1 polymer ?
#
loop_
_entity_poly.entity_id
_entity_poly.type
_entity_poly.pdbx_seq_one_letter_code
_entity_poly.pdbx_strand_id
1 'polypeptide(L)'
;MRDKRFVAVHRGGILTKEHHRHLMWWARECCQHVLPLMKSPIDDRLIHALQVAQNWEEGIVGTGVAMKASLGAHAVARELSDPTSIAIARAIGQTVATAHMADHSLGGAIYGLLAVQRAGRSVADERDWQGQRLQRLPPDLMELVKSTMFQKINSLKSFATLLD
;
A
#
# COMPACT_ATOMS: atom_id res chain seq x y z
N MET A 1 1.37 9.49 -16.76
CA MET A 1 2.43 10.29 -16.13
C MET A 1 2.19 10.27 -14.63
N ARG A 2 3.22 10.10 -13.78
CA ARG A 2 3.04 10.08 -12.32
C ARG A 2 2.68 11.48 -11.81
N ASP A 3 1.85 11.54 -10.77
CA ASP A 3 1.51 12.79 -10.10
C ASP A 3 2.76 13.38 -9.43
N LYS A 4 3.15 14.59 -9.84
CA LYS A 4 4.34 15.29 -9.32
C LYS A 4 4.27 15.54 -7.81
N ARG A 5 3.06 15.59 -7.23
CA ARG A 5 2.85 15.75 -5.79
C ARG A 5 3.33 14.56 -4.97
N PHE A 6 3.55 13.39 -5.60
CA PHE A 6 4.13 12.20 -4.96
C PHE A 6 5.63 12.02 -5.25
N VAL A 7 6.27 12.98 -5.91
CA VAL A 7 7.70 12.91 -6.24
C VAL A 7 8.52 13.42 -5.05
N ALA A 8 9.59 12.72 -4.72
CA ALA A 8 10.51 13.10 -3.66
C ALA A 8 11.31 14.37 -4.00
N VAL A 9 11.72 15.14 -2.99
CA VAL A 9 12.53 16.38 -3.16
C VAL A 9 13.79 16.12 -3.99
N HIS A 10 14.55 15.06 -3.70
CA HIS A 10 15.77 14.71 -4.43
C HIS A 10 15.53 14.28 -5.90
N ARG A 11 14.27 14.14 -6.33
CA ARG A 11 13.85 13.87 -7.71
C ARG A 11 13.06 15.03 -8.33
N GLY A 12 13.14 16.23 -7.73
CA GLY A 12 12.48 17.43 -8.24
C GLY A 12 11.00 17.56 -7.87
N GLY A 13 10.54 16.84 -6.84
CA GLY A 13 9.19 16.97 -6.28
C GLY A 13 9.16 17.69 -4.94
N ILE A 14 8.10 17.45 -4.15
CA ILE A 14 7.83 18.15 -2.89
C ILE A 14 7.85 17.24 -1.65
N LEU A 15 7.87 15.92 -1.81
CA LEU A 15 7.81 15.02 -0.67
C LEU A 15 9.18 14.79 -0.03
N THR A 16 9.26 15.03 1.27
CA THR A 16 10.44 14.72 2.07
C THR A 16 10.56 13.21 2.29
N LYS A 17 11.71 12.75 2.80
CA LYS A 17 11.86 11.35 3.24
C LYS A 17 10.86 11.02 4.35
N GLU A 18 10.57 11.98 5.23
CA GLU A 18 9.61 11.81 6.31
C GLU A 18 8.17 11.64 5.79
N HIS A 19 7.80 12.38 4.74
CA HIS A 19 6.52 12.16 4.07
C HIS A 19 6.40 10.74 3.50
N HIS A 20 7.46 10.20 2.90
CA HIS A 20 7.44 8.81 2.44
C HIS A 20 7.31 7.81 3.60
N ARG A 21 7.91 8.08 4.76
CA ARG A 21 7.79 7.22 5.95
C ARG A 21 6.36 7.21 6.48
N HIS A 22 5.71 8.37 6.58
CA HIS A 22 4.29 8.47 6.92
C HIS A 22 3.39 7.70 5.95
N LEU A 23 3.65 7.81 4.64
CA LEU A 23 2.89 7.07 3.62
C LEU A 23 3.17 5.55 3.66
N MET A 24 4.41 5.14 3.95
CA MET A 24 4.78 3.74 4.16
C MET A 24 4.04 3.17 5.37
N TRP A 25 4.08 3.88 6.50
CA TRP A 25 3.38 3.51 7.73
C TRP A 25 1.90 3.28 7.48
N TRP A 26 1.22 4.26 6.86
CA TRP A 26 -0.22 4.17 6.59
C TRP A 26 -0.56 2.97 5.68
N ALA A 27 0.18 2.78 4.59
CA ALA A 27 -0.04 1.65 3.69
C ALA A 27 0.25 0.29 4.36
N ARG A 28 1.23 0.25 5.28
CA ARG A 28 1.56 -0.93 6.09
C ARG A 28 0.44 -1.26 7.07
N GLU A 29 -0.13 -0.27 7.76
CA GLU A 29 -1.31 -0.47 8.63
C GLU A 29 -2.49 -1.05 7.83
N CYS A 30 -2.76 -0.53 6.63
CA CYS A 30 -3.80 -1.07 5.74
C CYS A 30 -3.53 -2.54 5.38
N CYS A 31 -2.28 -2.89 5.04
CA CYS A 31 -1.91 -4.27 4.71
C CYS A 31 -2.05 -5.21 5.92
N GLN A 32 -1.62 -4.77 7.11
CA GLN A 32 -1.68 -5.55 8.34
C GLN A 32 -3.13 -5.80 8.77
N HIS A 33 -4.04 -4.85 8.53
CA HIS A 33 -5.46 -5.00 8.85
C HIS A 33 -6.14 -6.09 8.03
N VAL A 34 -5.80 -6.20 6.74
CA VAL A 34 -6.39 -7.20 5.84
C VAL A 34 -5.63 -8.53 5.82
N LEU A 35 -4.43 -8.60 6.40
CA LEU A 35 -3.60 -9.80 6.45
C LEU A 35 -4.31 -11.04 7.02
N PRO A 36 -5.15 -10.94 8.06
CA PRO A 36 -5.91 -12.08 8.59
C PRO A 36 -6.93 -12.70 7.60
N LEU A 37 -7.19 -12.07 6.46
CA LEU A 37 -8.06 -12.62 5.42
C LEU A 37 -7.34 -13.65 4.52
N MET A 38 -6.02 -13.81 4.64
CA MET A 38 -5.28 -14.88 3.96
C MET A 38 -5.67 -16.25 4.51
N LYS A 39 -6.02 -17.18 3.62
CA LYS A 39 -6.48 -18.54 4.00
C LYS A 39 -5.34 -19.56 4.17
N SER A 40 -4.15 -19.26 3.65
CA SER A 40 -2.97 -20.11 3.74
C SER A 40 -1.98 -19.56 4.78
N PRO A 41 -1.04 -20.38 5.29
CA PRO A 41 0.13 -19.86 5.97
C PRO A 41 0.75 -18.73 5.15
N ILE A 42 1.08 -17.64 5.83
CA ILE A 42 1.64 -16.46 5.18
C ILE A 42 3.05 -16.82 4.71
N ASP A 43 3.31 -16.69 3.41
CA ASP A 43 4.63 -16.93 2.82
C ASP A 43 5.68 -16.03 3.49
N ASP A 44 6.84 -16.60 3.82
CA ASP A 44 7.93 -15.89 4.51
C ASP A 44 8.39 -14.64 3.76
N ARG A 45 8.27 -14.61 2.42
CA ARG A 45 8.59 -13.42 1.61
C ARG A 45 7.64 -12.25 1.90
N LEU A 46 6.37 -12.53 2.23
CA LEU A 46 5.40 -11.49 2.62
C LEU A 46 5.69 -10.96 4.02
N ILE A 47 6.01 -11.85 4.97
CA ILE A 47 6.43 -11.47 6.32
C ILE A 47 7.70 -10.61 6.25
N HIS A 48 8.68 -11.05 5.47
CA HIS A 48 9.91 -10.31 5.23
C HIS A 48 9.64 -8.93 4.59
N ALA A 49 8.74 -8.84 3.62
CA ALA A 49 8.40 -7.57 3.00
C ALA A 49 7.75 -6.57 3.98
N LEU A 50 6.89 -7.04 4.88
CA LEU A 50 6.31 -6.19 5.94
C LEU A 50 7.39 -5.74 6.94
N GLN A 51 8.31 -6.62 7.33
CA GLN A 51 9.44 -6.25 8.19
C GLN A 51 10.36 -5.24 7.52
N VAL A 52 10.64 -5.40 6.22
CA VAL A 52 11.45 -4.45 5.45
C VAL A 52 10.74 -3.11 5.31
N ALA A 53 9.42 -3.08 5.14
CA ALA A 53 8.63 -1.85 5.14
C ALA A 53 8.80 -1.08 6.46
N GLN A 54 8.65 -1.77 7.60
CA GLN A 54 8.87 -1.18 8.92
C GLN A 54 10.32 -0.71 9.11
N ASN A 55 11.31 -1.54 8.78
CA ASN A 55 12.72 -1.17 8.92
C ASN A 55 13.09 0.03 8.02
N TRP A 56 12.46 0.16 6.85
CA TRP A 56 12.69 1.31 5.97
C TRP A 56 12.05 2.58 6.53
N GLU A 57 10.83 2.46 7.07
CA GLU A 57 10.14 3.52 7.81
C GLU A 57 11.05 4.06 8.93
N GLU A 58 11.65 3.18 9.72
CA GLU A 58 12.58 3.51 10.82
C GLU A 58 13.97 3.97 10.34
N GLY A 59 14.28 3.84 9.05
CA GLY A 59 15.57 4.24 8.45
C GLY A 59 16.70 3.24 8.61
N ILE A 60 16.40 2.01 9.03
CA ILE A 60 17.35 0.91 9.26
C ILE A 60 17.85 0.31 7.93
N VAL A 61 16.99 0.24 6.91
CA VAL A 61 17.34 -0.31 5.59
C VAL A 61 17.19 0.71 4.46
N GLY A 62 17.99 0.55 3.42
CA GLY A 62 17.96 1.40 2.24
C GLY A 62 16.86 1.03 1.23
N THR A 63 16.50 1.97 0.34
CA THR A 63 15.47 1.78 -0.70
C THR A 63 15.72 0.56 -1.59
N GLY A 64 16.98 0.21 -1.88
CA GLY A 64 17.30 -0.98 -2.68
C GLY A 64 16.85 -2.30 -2.04
N VAL A 65 16.89 -2.40 -0.70
CA VAL A 65 16.40 -3.58 0.05
C VAL A 65 14.88 -3.65 -0.06
N ALA A 66 14.20 -2.53 0.15
CA ALA A 66 12.75 -2.42 0.00
C ALA A 66 12.26 -2.78 -1.42
N MET A 67 12.98 -2.36 -2.46
CA MET A 67 12.68 -2.74 -3.84
C MET A 67 12.80 -4.25 -4.06
N LYS A 68 13.83 -4.91 -3.53
CA LYS A 68 13.98 -6.37 -3.63
C LYS A 68 12.84 -7.10 -2.90
N ALA A 69 12.48 -6.64 -1.71
CA ALA A 69 11.35 -7.20 -0.96
C ALA A 69 10.01 -7.02 -1.69
N SER A 70 9.80 -5.87 -2.36
CA SER A 70 8.63 -5.63 -3.22
C SER A 70 8.52 -6.66 -4.33
N LEU A 71 9.63 -6.94 -5.02
CA LEU A 71 9.67 -7.95 -6.08
C LEU A 71 9.34 -9.34 -5.54
N GLY A 72 9.84 -9.70 -4.36
CA GLY A 72 9.51 -10.94 -3.67
C GLY A 72 8.02 -11.09 -3.39
N ALA A 73 7.39 -10.05 -2.80
CA ALA A 73 5.95 -10.06 -2.55
C ALA A 73 5.11 -10.14 -3.83
N HIS A 74 5.54 -9.47 -4.90
CA HIS A 74 4.90 -9.59 -6.20
C HIS A 74 5.11 -10.96 -6.87
N ALA A 75 6.21 -11.67 -6.59
CA ALA A 75 6.40 -13.05 -7.03
C ALA A 75 5.39 -13.98 -6.34
N VAL A 76 5.25 -13.88 -5.02
CA VAL A 76 4.21 -14.60 -4.25
C VAL A 76 2.82 -14.37 -4.87
N ALA A 77 2.48 -13.11 -5.17
CA ALA A 77 1.19 -12.78 -5.77
C ALA A 77 0.93 -13.43 -7.15
N ARG A 78 1.97 -13.86 -7.87
CA ARG A 78 1.85 -14.57 -9.16
C ARG A 78 1.75 -16.08 -8.99
N GLU A 79 2.23 -16.60 -7.86
CA GLU A 79 2.25 -18.02 -7.53
C GLU A 79 0.95 -18.47 -6.83
N LEU A 80 0.26 -17.55 -6.16
CA LEU A 80 -1.03 -17.79 -5.50
C LEU A 80 -2.18 -17.94 -6.50
N SER A 81 -3.19 -18.74 -6.11
CA SER A 81 -4.44 -18.93 -6.86
C SER A 81 -5.67 -18.29 -6.19
N ASP A 82 -5.66 -18.13 -4.87
CA ASP A 82 -6.77 -17.52 -4.12
C ASP A 82 -6.83 -15.99 -4.36
N PRO A 83 -7.93 -15.44 -4.89
CA PRO A 83 -8.01 -14.02 -5.26
C PRO A 83 -7.79 -13.03 -4.11
N THR A 84 -8.24 -13.37 -2.90
CA THR A 84 -8.01 -12.57 -1.70
C THR A 84 -6.53 -12.53 -1.35
N SER A 85 -5.88 -13.68 -1.30
CA SER A 85 -4.46 -13.81 -1.01
C SER A 85 -3.59 -13.14 -2.08
N ILE A 86 -3.95 -13.23 -3.37
CA ILE A 86 -3.29 -12.48 -4.45
C ILE A 86 -3.37 -10.97 -4.21
N ALA A 87 -4.56 -10.46 -3.83
CA ALA A 87 -4.74 -9.04 -3.57
C ALA A 87 -3.90 -8.57 -2.38
N ILE A 88 -3.84 -9.35 -1.29
CA ILE A 88 -3.03 -9.04 -0.10
C ILE A 88 -1.53 -9.04 -0.44
N ALA A 89 -1.04 -10.05 -1.18
CA ALA A 89 0.36 -10.08 -1.61
C ALA A 89 0.71 -8.88 -2.52
N ARG A 90 -0.21 -8.44 -3.39
CA ARG A 90 -0.04 -7.21 -4.18
C ARG A 90 -0.06 -5.96 -3.31
N ALA A 91 -0.93 -5.90 -2.29
CA ALA A 91 -0.97 -4.80 -1.34
C ALA A 91 0.39 -4.64 -0.64
N ILE A 92 0.94 -5.74 -0.10
CA ILE A 92 2.25 -5.76 0.56
C ILE A 92 3.37 -5.32 -0.40
N GLY A 93 3.38 -5.85 -1.62
CA GLY A 93 4.37 -5.49 -2.64
C GLY A 93 4.34 -4.00 -3.01
N GLN A 94 3.14 -3.41 -3.12
CA GLN A 94 2.98 -1.97 -3.34
C GLN A 94 3.41 -1.16 -2.11
N THR A 95 3.01 -1.57 -0.91
CA THR A 95 3.39 -0.90 0.34
C THR A 95 4.89 -0.75 0.46
N VAL A 96 5.66 -1.85 0.35
CA VAL A 96 7.12 -1.78 0.48
C VAL A 96 7.79 -1.03 -0.69
N ALA A 97 7.14 -0.95 -1.86
CA ALA A 97 7.60 -0.10 -2.98
C ALA A 97 7.45 1.41 -2.71
N THR A 98 6.74 1.84 -1.66
CA THR A 98 6.67 3.25 -1.22
C THR A 98 8.05 3.84 -0.96
N ALA A 99 9.00 3.00 -0.53
CA ALA A 99 10.41 3.34 -0.37
C ALA A 99 11.07 3.84 -1.66
N HIS A 100 10.61 3.33 -2.81
CA HIS A 100 11.07 3.73 -4.13
C HIS A 100 10.31 4.96 -4.63
N MET A 101 8.97 4.95 -4.56
CA MET A 101 8.10 6.07 -4.98
C MET A 101 6.84 6.13 -4.10
N ALA A 102 6.50 7.31 -3.59
CA ALA A 102 5.47 7.49 -2.57
C ALA A 102 4.05 7.10 -3.02
N ASP A 103 3.73 7.20 -4.32
CA ASP A 103 2.41 6.86 -4.90
C ASP A 103 2.11 5.35 -4.89
N HIS A 104 3.10 4.51 -4.56
CA HIS A 104 2.88 3.11 -4.29
C HIS A 104 2.11 2.86 -2.98
N SER A 105 2.12 3.81 -2.02
CA SER A 105 1.30 3.73 -0.79
C SER A 105 -0.19 3.62 -1.09
N LEU A 106 -0.66 4.39 -2.08
CA LEU A 106 -2.04 4.29 -2.61
C LEU A 106 -2.32 2.89 -3.17
N GLY A 107 -1.33 2.27 -3.81
CA GLY A 107 -1.45 0.90 -4.31
C GLY A 107 -1.68 -0.11 -3.16
N GLY A 108 -0.94 0.04 -2.06
CA GLY A 108 -1.11 -0.80 -0.86
C GLY A 108 -2.55 -0.74 -0.33
N ALA A 109 -3.06 0.47 -0.12
CA ALA A 109 -4.42 0.70 0.36
C ALA A 109 -5.50 0.17 -0.61
N ILE A 110 -5.38 0.48 -1.92
CA ILE A 110 -6.35 0.05 -2.94
C ILE A 110 -6.40 -1.47 -3.08
N TYR A 111 -5.25 -2.16 -3.05
CA TYR A 111 -5.25 -3.63 -3.07
C TYR A 111 -5.76 -4.23 -1.75
N GLY A 112 -5.61 -3.55 -0.62
CA GLY A 112 -6.27 -3.92 0.64
C GLY A 112 -7.79 -3.88 0.52
N LEU A 113 -8.35 -2.81 -0.06
CA LEU A 113 -9.78 -2.73 -0.37
C LEU A 113 -10.24 -3.85 -1.30
N LEU A 114 -9.46 -4.16 -2.35
CA LEU A 114 -9.73 -5.28 -3.23
C LEU A 114 -9.70 -6.62 -2.48
N ALA A 115 -8.78 -6.82 -1.54
CA ALA A 115 -8.73 -8.04 -0.73
C ALA A 115 -10.00 -8.22 0.09
N VAL A 116 -10.47 -7.17 0.75
CA VAL A 116 -11.74 -7.16 1.50
C VAL A 116 -12.92 -7.49 0.60
N GLN A 117 -13.00 -6.89 -0.59
CA GLN A 117 -14.03 -7.20 -1.57
C GLN A 117 -14.00 -8.68 -1.99
N ARG A 118 -12.81 -9.23 -2.28
CA ARG A 118 -12.63 -10.63 -2.68
C ARG A 118 -12.93 -11.62 -1.56
N ALA A 119 -12.77 -11.20 -0.31
CA ALA A 119 -13.16 -11.96 0.86
C ALA A 119 -14.68 -11.91 1.14
N GLY A 120 -15.47 -11.17 0.34
CA GLY A 120 -16.91 -11.00 0.57
C GLY A 120 -17.22 -10.16 1.81
N ARG A 121 -16.33 -9.23 2.18
CA ARG A 121 -16.47 -8.34 3.35
C ARG A 121 -16.85 -6.92 2.89
N SER A 122 -17.30 -6.09 3.83
CA SER A 122 -17.70 -4.70 3.56
C SER A 122 -16.49 -3.84 3.18
N VAL A 123 -16.48 -3.35 1.93
CA VAL A 123 -15.47 -2.39 1.45
C VAL A 123 -15.67 -1.01 2.09
N ALA A 124 -16.91 -0.66 2.45
CA ALA A 124 -17.19 0.58 3.17
C ALA A 124 -16.51 0.60 4.54
N ASP A 125 -16.64 -0.49 5.31
CA ASP A 125 -16.02 -0.60 6.64
C ASP A 125 -14.49 -0.52 6.56
N GLU A 126 -13.88 -1.13 5.54
CA GLU A 126 -12.44 -1.03 5.31
C GLU A 126 -12.03 0.39 4.89
N ARG A 127 -12.79 1.06 4.02
CA ARG A 127 -12.51 2.48 3.65
C ARG A 127 -12.54 3.37 4.88
N ASP A 128 -13.55 3.20 5.74
CA ASP A 128 -13.67 3.97 6.98
C ASP A 128 -12.49 3.70 7.91
N TRP A 129 -12.08 2.43 8.06
CA TRP A 129 -10.92 2.07 8.86
C TRP A 129 -9.62 2.68 8.31
N GLN A 130 -9.37 2.56 7.01
CA GLN A 130 -8.20 3.16 6.36
C GLN A 130 -8.22 4.68 6.49
N GLY A 131 -9.40 5.30 6.42
CA GLY A 131 -9.62 6.73 6.64
C GLY A 131 -9.28 7.18 8.07
N GLN A 132 -9.67 6.41 9.08
CA GLN A 132 -9.31 6.68 10.48
C GLN A 132 -7.79 6.60 10.71
N ARG A 133 -7.09 5.67 10.04
CA ARG A 133 -5.61 5.64 10.07
C ARG A 133 -5.00 6.81 9.32
N LEU A 134 -5.58 7.19 8.19
CA LEU A 134 -5.11 8.31 7.37
C LEU A 134 -5.15 9.64 8.15
N GLN A 135 -6.14 9.83 9.04
CA GLN A 135 -6.25 11.01 9.90
C GLN A 135 -5.06 11.18 10.88
N ARG A 136 -4.21 10.16 11.05
CA ARG A 136 -2.99 10.26 11.86
C ARG A 136 -1.79 10.82 11.08
N LEU A 137 -1.93 11.02 9.77
CA LEU A 137 -0.90 11.66 8.95
C LEU A 137 -0.94 13.19 9.09
N PRO A 138 0.18 13.88 8.79
CA PRO A 138 0.18 15.31 8.55
C PRO A 138 -0.96 15.76 7.61
N PRO A 139 -1.63 16.90 7.87
CA PRO A 139 -2.81 17.32 7.11
C PRO A 139 -2.58 17.44 5.60
N ASP A 140 -1.40 17.89 5.17
CA ASP A 140 -1.02 18.00 3.76
C ASP A 140 -0.96 16.63 3.07
N LEU A 141 -0.45 15.60 3.74
CA LEU A 141 -0.43 14.23 3.23
C LEU A 141 -1.81 13.60 3.20
N MET A 142 -2.64 13.87 4.23
CA MET A 142 -4.02 13.42 4.26
C MET A 142 -4.79 13.94 3.04
N GLU A 143 -4.71 15.24 2.76
CA GLU A 143 -5.42 15.85 1.62
C GLU A 143 -4.83 15.42 0.27
N LEU A 144 -3.52 15.20 0.20
CA LEU A 144 -2.87 14.61 -0.96
C LEU A 144 -3.42 13.20 -1.27
N VAL A 145 -3.49 12.32 -0.25
CA VAL A 145 -4.02 10.96 -0.41
C VAL A 145 -5.48 10.99 -0.83
N LYS A 146 -6.34 11.72 -0.11
CA LYS A 146 -7.79 11.80 -0.43
C LYS A 146 -8.05 12.27 -1.86
N SER A 147 -7.43 13.37 -2.27
CA SER A 147 -7.64 13.95 -3.61
C SER A 147 -7.16 13.03 -4.74
N THR A 148 -6.17 12.18 -4.48
CA THR A 148 -5.56 11.32 -5.49
C THR A 148 -6.17 9.92 -5.53
N MET A 149 -6.56 9.38 -4.37
CA MET A 149 -7.08 8.02 -4.26
C MET A 149 -8.39 7.86 -5.04
N PHE A 150 -9.30 8.83 -4.94
CA PHE A 150 -10.56 8.85 -5.71
C PHE A 150 -10.30 8.84 -7.23
N GLN A 151 -9.37 9.67 -7.71
CA GLN A 151 -9.01 9.72 -9.13
C GLN A 151 -8.40 8.40 -9.61
N LYS A 152 -7.51 7.82 -8.80
CA LYS A 152 -6.81 6.57 -9.13
C LYS A 152 -7.77 5.39 -9.23
N ILE A 153 -8.69 5.25 -8.27
CA ILE A 153 -9.69 4.19 -8.27
C ILE A 153 -10.61 4.31 -9.50
N ASN A 154 -11.12 5.51 -9.80
CA ASN A 154 -11.98 5.75 -10.97
C ASN A 154 -11.27 5.53 -12.31
N SER A 155 -9.96 5.82 -12.38
CA SER A 155 -9.19 5.65 -13.62
C SER A 155 -8.93 4.19 -14.01
N LEU A 156 -9.16 3.26 -13.08
CA LEU A 156 -8.83 1.85 -13.25
C LEU A 156 -10.10 0.99 -13.16
N LYS A 157 -10.56 0.49 -14.31
CA LYS A 157 -11.79 -0.33 -14.42
C LYS A 157 -11.85 -1.49 -13.42
N SER A 158 -10.71 -2.11 -13.10
CA SER A 158 -10.61 -3.22 -12.14
C SER A 158 -10.89 -2.83 -10.68
N PHE A 159 -10.98 -1.54 -10.37
CA PHE A 159 -11.17 -1.00 -9.02
C PHE A 159 -12.41 -0.09 -8.89
N ALA A 160 -13.11 0.21 -9.98
CA ALA A 160 -14.23 1.16 -9.97
C ALA A 160 -15.32 0.81 -8.93
N THR A 161 -15.57 -0.47 -8.72
CA THR A 161 -16.56 -0.98 -7.75
C THR A 161 -16.13 -0.87 -6.28
N LEU A 162 -14.94 -0.32 -5.99
CA LEU A 162 -14.50 -0.05 -4.62
C LEU A 162 -15.07 1.26 -4.05
N LEU A 163 -15.73 2.07 -4.89
CA LEU A 163 -16.34 3.34 -4.49
C LEU A 163 -17.85 3.22 -4.21
N ASP A 164 -18.48 2.16 -4.71
CA ASP A 164 -19.89 1.82 -4.45
C ASP A 164 -20.14 1.55 -2.96
#